data_AF-A0A932YJX7-F1
#
_entry.id   AF-A0A932YJX7-F1
#
_cell.length_a   1.000
_cell.length_b   1.000
_cell.length_c   1.000
_cell.angle_alpha   90.00
_cell.angle_beta   90.00
_cell.angle_gamma   90.00
#
_symmetry.space_group_name_H-M   'P 1'
#
loop_
_entity.id
_entity.type
_entity.pdbx_description
1 polymer ?
#
loop_
_entity_poly.entity_id
_entity_poly.type
_entity_poly.pdbx_seq_one_letter_code
_entity_poly.pdbx_strand_id
1 'polypeptide(L)'
;MFWKIYAWIYVVIIGVGTLVLIPKIGSWDFASWEGTIEGLLLAIGAFVFAYKKQLFNKVAWKVIFIAILFFWVAGIISYTTNVQFLNFLKVNTDVLGEHGIGTVLFTIIVSIPALIAIYKMGFEKNPLPISNSNK
;
A
#
# COMPACT_ATOMS: atom_id res chain seq x y z
N MET A 1 -18.00 9.68 -0.64
CA MET A 1 -18.47 8.29 -0.39
C MET A 1 -17.47 7.25 -0.87
N PHE A 2 -16.97 7.36 -2.11
CA PHE A 2 -16.02 6.42 -2.72
C PHE A 2 -14.78 6.09 -1.86
N TRP A 3 -14.11 7.11 -1.29
CA TRP A 3 -12.94 6.92 -0.43
C TRP A 3 -13.20 6.10 0.83
N LYS A 4 -14.42 6.15 1.40
CA LYS A 4 -14.78 5.34 2.57
C LYS A 4 -14.93 3.87 2.20
N ILE A 5 -15.57 3.59 1.06
CA ILE A 5 -15.72 2.22 0.53
C ILE A 5 -14.34 1.63 0.26
N TYR A 6 -13.48 2.40 -0.41
CA TYR A 6 -12.11 1.97 -0.69
C TYR A 6 -11.29 1.73 0.59
N ALA A 7 -11.40 2.60 1.61
CA ALA A 7 -10.73 2.39 2.89
C ALA A 7 -11.17 1.08 3.57
N TRP A 8 -12.47 0.74 3.53
CA TRP A 8 -12.96 -0.53 4.07
C TRP A 8 -12.50 -1.74 3.26
N ILE A 9 -12.48 -1.65 1.93
CA ILE A 9 -11.89 -2.68 1.07
C ILE A 9 -10.43 -2.92 1.48
N TYR A 10 -9.66 -1.85 1.72
CA TYR A 10 -8.28 -1.95 2.20
C TYR A 10 -8.13 -2.63 3.55
N VAL A 11 -8.96 -2.23 4.51
CA VAL A 11 -8.95 -2.83 5.86
C VAL A 11 -9.27 -4.32 5.78
N VAL A 12 -10.23 -4.73 4.94
CA VAL A 12 -10.57 -6.13 4.73
C VAL A 12 -9.44 -6.88 4.04
N ILE A 13 -8.87 -6.35 2.96
CA ILE A 13 -7.76 -6.99 2.23
C ILE A 13 -6.54 -7.18 3.14
N ILE A 14 -6.11 -6.12 3.84
CA ILE A 14 -4.97 -6.19 4.74
C ILE A 14 -5.28 -7.07 5.94
N GLY A 15 -6.47 -6.98 6.53
CA GLY A 15 -6.88 -7.79 7.68
C GLY A 15 -6.96 -9.28 7.34
N VAL A 16 -7.54 -9.65 6.20
CA VAL A 16 -7.55 -11.04 5.71
C VAL A 16 -6.13 -11.49 5.38
N GLY A 17 -5.33 -10.65 4.71
CA GLY A 17 -3.94 -10.97 4.38
C GLY A 17 -3.09 -11.23 5.63
N THR A 18 -3.19 -10.37 6.65
CA THR A 18 -2.44 -10.51 7.90
C THR A 18 -2.91 -11.68 8.77
N LEU A 19 -4.23 -11.89 8.89
CA LEU A 19 -4.77 -12.91 9.79
C LEU A 19 -4.78 -14.32 9.18
N VAL A 20 -4.84 -14.44 7.85
CA VAL A 20 -5.03 -15.74 7.17
C VAL A 20 -3.77 -16.21 6.44
N LEU A 21 -3.03 -15.30 5.79
CA LEU A 21 -1.89 -15.69 4.95
C LEU A 21 -0.58 -15.72 5.75
N ILE A 22 -0.33 -14.74 6.62
CA ILE A 22 0.93 -14.67 7.38
C ILE A 22 1.15 -15.89 8.29
N PRO A 23 0.15 -16.39 9.06
CA PRO A 23 0.37 -17.53 9.94
C PRO A 23 0.62 -18.85 9.18
N LYS A 24 0.18 -18.95 7.92
CA LYS A 24 0.31 -20.17 7.11
C LYS A 24 1.67 -20.33 6.45
N ILE A 25 2.45 -19.25 6.32
CA ILE A 25 3.75 -19.26 5.64
C ILE A 25 4.87 -19.83 6.55
N GLY A 26 4.59 -20.01 7.85
CA GLY A 26 5.43 -20.80 8.77
C GLY A 26 6.79 -20.18 9.13
N SER A 27 7.27 -19.18 8.40
CA SER A 27 8.50 -18.43 8.69
C SER A 27 8.19 -16.94 8.93
N TRP A 28 8.38 -16.51 10.17
CA TRP A 28 8.50 -15.09 10.54
C TRP A 28 9.88 -14.58 10.08
N ASP A 29 10.08 -14.49 8.77
CA ASP A 29 11.34 -13.96 8.21
C ASP A 29 11.27 -12.43 8.08
N PHE A 30 12.42 -11.75 8.13
CA PHE A 30 12.52 -10.31 7.99
C PHE A 30 12.11 -9.81 6.58
N ALA A 31 11.80 -10.67 5.62
CA ALA A 31 11.13 -10.21 4.39
C ALA A 31 9.61 -10.02 4.58
N SER A 32 9.01 -10.71 5.56
CA SER A 32 7.55 -10.77 5.75
C SER A 32 6.96 -9.61 6.57
N TRP A 33 7.72 -9.06 7.53
CA TRP A 33 7.31 -7.89 8.32
C TRP A 33 7.26 -6.61 7.48
N GLU A 34 8.13 -6.46 6.47
CA GLU A 34 8.22 -5.25 5.65
C GLU A 34 6.93 -5.02 4.85
N GLY A 35 6.47 -6.02 4.09
CA GLY A 35 5.21 -5.94 3.36
C GLY A 35 3.98 -5.81 4.26
N THR A 36 4.05 -6.36 5.48
CA THR A 36 2.98 -6.22 6.49
C THR A 36 2.89 -4.79 7.01
N ILE A 37 4.02 -4.20 7.37
CA ILE A 37 4.09 -2.80 7.84
C ILE A 37 3.68 -1.86 6.72
N GLU A 38 4.13 -2.09 5.51
CA GLU A 38 3.72 -1.32 4.34
C GLU A 38 2.20 -1.37 4.15
N GLY A 39 1.62 -2.58 4.14
CA GLY A 39 0.18 -2.78 4.01
C GLY A 39 -0.63 -2.07 5.10
N LEU A 40 -0.14 -2.12 6.35
CA LEU A 40 -0.74 -1.38 7.47
C LEU A 40 -0.66 0.13 7.26
N LEU A 41 0.50 0.66 6.84
CA LEU A 41 0.67 2.10 6.57
C LEU A 41 -0.24 2.57 5.44
N LEU A 42 -0.40 1.78 4.38
CA LEU A 42 -1.34 2.04 3.29
C LEU A 42 -2.79 2.07 3.79
N ALA A 43 -3.20 1.09 4.61
CA ALA A 43 -4.54 1.04 5.19
C ALA A 43 -4.82 2.23 6.13
N ILE A 44 -3.87 2.56 7.01
CA ILE A 44 -3.97 3.71 7.92
C ILE A 44 -4.05 5.00 7.09
N GLY A 45 -3.19 5.17 6.08
CA GLY A 45 -3.23 6.32 5.17
C GLY A 45 -4.57 6.50 4.49
N ALA A 46 -5.11 5.42 3.89
CA ALA A 46 -6.42 5.42 3.24
C ALA A 46 -7.55 5.74 4.22
N PHE A 47 -7.54 5.14 5.41
CA PHE A 47 -8.55 5.38 6.45
C PHE A 47 -8.51 6.83 6.94
N VAL A 48 -7.34 7.33 7.30
CA VAL A 48 -7.15 8.69 7.79
C VAL A 48 -7.62 9.71 6.76
N PHE A 49 -7.28 9.50 5.49
CA PHE A 49 -7.72 10.37 4.40
C PHE A 49 -9.24 10.30 4.20
N ALA A 50 -9.82 9.10 4.13
CA ALA A 50 -11.25 8.90 3.90
C ALA A 50 -12.15 9.49 5.01
N TYR A 51 -11.66 9.45 6.25
CA TYR A 51 -12.37 9.94 7.42
C TYR A 51 -11.87 11.30 7.93
N LYS A 52 -10.93 11.93 7.20
CA LYS A 52 -10.33 13.23 7.55
C LYS A 52 -9.79 13.27 8.98
N LYS A 53 -9.19 12.16 9.44
CA LYS A 53 -8.57 12.09 10.77
C LYS A 53 -7.18 12.74 10.73
N GLN A 54 -6.65 13.07 11.90
CA GLN A 54 -5.28 13.54 12.06
C GLN A 54 -4.57 12.60 13.03
N LEU A 55 -3.97 11.53 12.50
CA LEU A 55 -3.15 10.61 13.29
C LEU A 55 -1.67 11.02 13.31
N PHE A 56 -1.17 11.50 12.17
CA PHE A 56 0.21 11.98 12.04
C PHE A 56 0.24 13.40 11.48
N ASN A 57 1.33 14.12 11.77
CA ASN A 57 1.58 15.43 11.18
C ASN A 57 1.97 15.30 9.68
N LYS A 58 1.97 16.41 8.96
CA LYS A 58 2.31 16.41 7.52
C LYS A 58 3.70 15.86 7.23
N VAL A 59 4.69 16.16 8.07
CA VAL A 59 6.08 15.72 7.87
C VAL A 59 6.16 14.19 7.96
N ALA A 60 5.50 13.59 8.93
CA ALA A 60 5.41 12.14 9.08
C ALA A 60 4.74 11.50 7.85
N TRP A 61 3.64 12.06 7.35
CA TRP A 61 3.03 11.55 6.11
C TRP A 61 3.94 11.66 4.89
N LYS A 62 4.74 12.74 4.77
CA LYS A 62 5.76 12.85 3.72
C LYS A 62 6.81 11.75 3.82
N VAL A 63 7.32 11.51 5.03
CA VAL A 63 8.34 10.48 5.28
C VAL A 63 7.77 9.09 4.94
N ILE A 64 6.56 8.78 5.40
CA ILE A 64 5.88 7.51 5.09
C ILE A 64 5.75 7.33 3.57
N PHE A 65 5.29 8.35 2.85
CA PHE A 65 5.15 8.28 1.40
C PHE A 65 6.48 8.00 0.69
N ILE A 66 7.52 8.75 1.05
CA ILE A 66 8.85 8.60 0.44
C ILE A 66 9.43 7.22 0.76
N ALA A 67 9.27 6.73 1.98
CA ALA A 67 9.75 5.41 2.39
C ALA A 67 9.07 4.30 1.55
N ILE A 68 7.74 4.32 1.42
CA ILE A 68 7.01 3.34 0.61
C ILE A 68 7.51 3.36 -0.84
N LEU A 69 7.63 4.55 -1.45
CA LEU A 69 8.15 4.66 -2.81
C LEU A 69 9.58 4.15 -2.95
N PHE A 70 10.44 4.45 -1.97
CA PHE A 70 11.82 3.98 -1.97
C PHE A 70 11.89 2.45 -1.93
N PHE A 71 11.12 1.81 -1.05
CA PHE A 71 11.04 0.35 -0.97
C PHE A 71 10.53 -0.27 -2.26
N TRP A 72 9.51 0.32 -2.87
CA TRP A 72 8.99 -0.15 -4.16
C TRP A 72 10.02 -0.06 -5.27
N VAL A 73 10.70 1.09 -5.38
CA VAL A 73 11.76 1.28 -6.38
C VAL A 73 12.93 0.32 -6.14
N ALA A 74 13.36 0.17 -4.88
CA ALA A 74 14.41 -0.77 -4.52
C ALA A 74 14.02 -2.23 -4.83
N GLY A 75 12.77 -2.61 -4.54
CA GLY A 75 12.19 -3.91 -4.89
C GLY A 75 12.22 -4.13 -6.40
N ILE A 76 11.74 -3.18 -7.19
CA ILE A 76 11.76 -3.26 -8.66
C ILE A 76 13.21 -3.39 -9.18
N ILE A 77 14.15 -2.58 -8.67
CA ILE A 77 15.56 -2.66 -9.05
C ILE A 77 16.13 -4.04 -8.71
N SER A 78 15.87 -4.55 -7.50
CA SER A 78 16.32 -5.88 -7.06
C SER A 78 15.75 -6.99 -7.95
N TYR A 79 14.46 -6.93 -8.28
CA TYR A 79 13.82 -7.91 -9.18
C TYR A 79 14.35 -7.84 -10.62
N THR A 80 14.63 -6.63 -11.13
CA THR A 80 15.09 -6.41 -12.51
C THR A 80 16.57 -6.73 -12.70
N THR A 81 17.42 -6.45 -11.72
CA THR A 81 18.86 -6.77 -11.77
C THR A 81 19.14 -8.28 -11.64
N ASN A 82 18.26 -9.04 -11.01
CA ASN A 82 18.46 -10.48 -10.77
C ASN A 82 18.04 -11.39 -11.95
N VAL A 83 17.88 -10.86 -13.18
CA VAL A 83 17.46 -11.55 -14.43
C VAL A 83 16.09 -12.27 -14.38
N GLN A 84 15.50 -12.42 -13.18
CA GLN A 84 14.22 -13.05 -12.91
C GLN A 84 13.05 -12.27 -13.51
N PHE A 85 13.15 -10.94 -13.67
CA PHE A 85 12.09 -10.12 -14.28
C PHE A 85 11.77 -10.53 -15.73
N LEU A 86 12.77 -10.91 -16.53
CA LEU A 86 12.56 -11.39 -17.90
C LEU A 86 11.92 -12.80 -17.93
N ASN A 87 12.23 -13.64 -16.94
CA ASN A 87 11.59 -14.95 -16.76
C ASN A 87 10.19 -14.85 -16.13
N PHE A 88 9.89 -13.80 -15.38
CA PHE A 88 8.58 -13.47 -14.82
C PHE A 88 7.61 -12.96 -15.91
N LEU A 89 8.11 -12.20 -16.89
CA LEU A 89 7.32 -11.76 -18.05
C LEU A 89 7.13 -12.85 -19.11
N LYS A 90 7.99 -13.86 -19.14
CA LYS A 90 7.70 -15.10 -19.86
C LYS A 90 6.54 -15.79 -19.13
N VAL A 91 5.40 -15.87 -19.79
CA VAL A 91 4.24 -16.65 -19.35
C VAL A 91 4.64 -18.12 -19.31
N ASN A 92 5.31 -18.55 -18.22
CA ASN A 92 5.35 -19.96 -17.87
C ASN A 92 3.98 -20.27 -17.28
N THR A 93 3.18 -21.00 -18.05
CA THR A 93 1.85 -21.49 -17.66
C THR A 93 1.88 -22.34 -16.39
N ASP A 94 3.06 -22.81 -15.98
CA ASP A 94 3.27 -23.57 -14.74
C ASP A 94 3.48 -22.68 -13.49
N VAL A 95 3.80 -21.38 -13.66
CA VAL A 95 4.06 -20.42 -12.56
C VAL A 95 2.84 -19.55 -12.23
N LEU A 96 1.69 -19.81 -12.87
CA LEU A 96 0.41 -19.21 -12.48
C LEU A 96 -0.07 -19.68 -11.09
N GLY A 97 0.57 -20.69 -10.51
CA GLY A 97 0.22 -21.24 -9.20
C GLY A 97 0.67 -20.42 -7.99
N GLU A 98 1.80 -19.69 -8.06
CA GLU A 98 2.38 -19.12 -6.82
C GLU A 98 2.55 -17.59 -6.83
N HIS A 99 3.03 -16.94 -7.90
CA HIS A 99 3.10 -15.47 -7.96
C HIS A 99 2.99 -14.95 -9.40
N GLY A 100 1.84 -15.13 -10.05
CA GLY A 100 1.64 -14.67 -11.43
C GLY A 100 1.54 -13.14 -11.59
N ILE A 101 1.75 -12.66 -12.81
CA ILE A 101 1.57 -11.24 -13.24
C ILE A 101 0.26 -10.63 -12.71
N GLY A 102 -0.81 -11.43 -12.61
CA GLY A 102 -2.10 -11.02 -12.07
C GLY A 102 -2.05 -10.57 -10.60
N THR A 103 -1.25 -11.22 -9.75
CA THR A 103 -1.08 -10.82 -8.35
C THR A 103 -0.35 -9.50 -8.21
N VAL A 104 0.70 -9.28 -9.03
CA VAL A 104 1.46 -8.02 -9.04
C VAL A 104 0.61 -6.86 -9.56
N LEU A 105 -0.12 -7.06 -10.66
CA LEU A 105 -1.05 -6.06 -11.20
C LEU A 105 -2.18 -5.74 -10.22
N PHE A 106 -2.71 -6.75 -9.53
CA PHE A 106 -3.73 -6.56 -8.48
C PHE A 106 -3.17 -5.72 -7.33
N THR A 107 -1.97 -6.02 -6.84
CA THR A 107 -1.31 -5.25 -5.77
C THR A 107 -1.08 -3.80 -6.18
N ILE A 108 -0.65 -3.54 -7.42
CA ILE A 108 -0.42 -2.18 -7.94
C ILE A 108 -1.74 -1.41 -8.03
N ILE A 109 -2.76 -1.99 -8.69
CA ILE A 109 -4.07 -1.35 -8.88
C ILE A 109 -4.72 -1.04 -7.54
N VAL A 110 -4.63 -1.99 -6.60
CA VAL A 110 -5.17 -1.83 -5.27
C VAL A 110 -4.37 -0.77 -4.51
N SER A 111 -3.05 -0.67 -4.63
CA SER A 111 -2.22 0.24 -3.83
C SER A 111 -2.12 1.70 -4.30
N ILE A 112 -2.40 1.98 -5.57
CA ILE A 112 -2.33 3.35 -6.11
C ILE A 112 -3.25 4.34 -5.36
N PRO A 113 -4.55 4.06 -5.11
CA PRO A 113 -5.39 5.04 -4.41
C PRO A 113 -4.97 5.26 -2.94
N ALA A 114 -4.41 4.26 -2.26
CA ALA A 114 -3.85 4.41 -0.92
C ALA A 114 -2.58 5.27 -0.93
N LEU A 115 -1.70 5.10 -1.92
CA LEU A 115 -0.56 5.99 -2.16
C LEU A 115 -0.99 7.43 -2.42
N ILE A 116 -2.04 7.65 -3.22
CA ILE A 116 -2.61 8.98 -3.46
C ILE A 116 -3.13 9.59 -2.16
N ALA A 117 -3.80 8.80 -1.31
CA ALA A 117 -4.29 9.26 -0.01
C ALA A 117 -3.12 9.73 0.89
N ILE A 118 -2.07 8.94 1.02
CA ILE A 118 -0.87 9.29 1.81
C ILE A 118 -0.18 10.53 1.23
N TYR A 119 -0.01 10.60 -0.10
CA TYR A 119 0.54 11.76 -0.78
C TYR A 119 -0.22 13.04 -0.42
N LYS A 120 -1.55 12.99 -0.49
CA LYS A 120 -2.40 14.15 -0.16
C LYS A 120 -2.25 14.57 1.31
N MET A 121 -2.13 13.62 2.22
CA MET A 121 -1.92 13.90 3.65
C MET A 121 -0.57 14.57 3.94
N GLY A 122 0.49 14.23 3.19
CA GLY A 122 1.82 14.78 3.38
C GLY A 122 2.11 16.06 2.59
N PHE A 123 1.68 16.12 1.33
CA PHE A 123 2.14 17.12 0.36
C PHE A 123 1.06 18.13 -0.04
N GLU A 124 -0.22 17.81 0.10
CA GLU A 124 -1.28 18.77 -0.24
C GLU A 124 -1.33 19.88 0.82
N LYS A 125 -1.32 21.14 0.34
CA LYS A 125 -1.63 22.29 1.19
C LYS A 125 -3.11 22.17 1.56
N ASN A 126 -3.41 21.60 2.72
CA ASN A 126 -4.72 21.56 3.40
C ASN A 126 -5.93 21.72 2.46
N PRO A 127 -6.77 20.69 2.21
CA PRO A 127 -8.12 21.01 1.79
C PRO A 127 -8.70 21.95 2.86
N LEU A 128 -9.10 23.13 2.38
CA LEU A 128 -9.43 24.36 3.10
C LEU A 128 -9.99 24.16 4.51
N PRO A 129 -9.68 25.06 5.46
CA PRO A 129 -10.39 25.07 6.74
C PRO A 129 -11.89 25.10 6.45
N ILE A 130 -12.64 24.28 7.18
CA ILE A 130 -14.09 24.35 7.21
C ILE A 130 -14.40 25.80 7.57
N SER A 131 -14.89 26.56 6.59
CA SER A 131 -15.49 27.87 6.84
C SER A 131 -16.62 27.62 7.82
N ASN A 132 -16.40 27.98 9.08
CA ASN A 132 -17.47 28.21 10.02
C ASN A 132 -18.21 29.48 9.56
N SER A 133 -18.99 29.38 8.48
CA SER A 133 -20.05 30.34 8.20
C SER A 133 -21.28 29.89 8.98
N ASN A 134 -21.26 30.17 10.28
CA ASN A 134 -22.44 30.27 11.13
C ASN A 134 -22.02 30.94 12.44
N LYS A 135 -21.83 32.26 12.38
CA LYS A 135 -22.17 33.21 13.44
C LYS A 135 -22.54 34.53 12.79
#